data_AF-A0A258RKC8-F1
#
_entry.id   AF-A0A258RKC8-F1
#
_cell.length_a   1.000
_cell.length_b   1.000
_cell.length_c   1.000
_cell.angle_alpha   90.00
_cell.angle_beta   90.00
_cell.angle_gamma   90.00
#
_symmetry.space_group_name_H-M   'P 1'
#
loop_
_entity.id
_entity.type
_entity.pdbx_description
1 polymer ?
#
loop_
_entity_poly.entity_id
_entity_poly.type
_entity_poly.pdbx_seq_one_letter_code
_entity_poly.pdbx_strand_id
1 'polypeptide(L)'
;MKRALIIAAALLVPATASAEPIYLSCTLPTKDQPKLDVTIDEATTNVSVVNVVTYEVQLFRGAFTRDLVIFQDANTKYVISRTKQLFIRSTPLLDGVVTGQCALHPPLARSF
;
A
#
# COMPACT_ATOMS: atom_id res chain seq x y z
N MET A 1 42.55 -46.42 7.67
CA MET A 1 41.78 -45.93 6.50
C MET A 1 40.96 -44.72 6.94
N LYS A 2 41.41 -43.49 6.63
CA LYS A 2 40.75 -42.24 7.05
C LYS A 2 39.71 -41.85 5.99
N ARG A 3 38.42 -41.88 6.35
CA ARG A 3 37.33 -41.36 5.51
C ARG A 3 37.22 -39.86 5.76
N ALA A 4 37.60 -39.06 4.77
CA ALA A 4 37.38 -37.62 4.76
C ALA A 4 35.94 -37.35 4.32
N LEU A 5 35.12 -36.80 5.21
CA LEU A 5 33.77 -36.35 4.93
C LEU A 5 33.86 -34.91 4.41
N ILE A 6 33.58 -34.68 3.13
CA ILE A 6 33.47 -33.34 2.55
C ILE A 6 32.09 -32.79 2.92
N ILE A 7 32.05 -31.83 3.84
CA ILE A 7 30.84 -31.07 4.18
C ILE A 7 30.69 -29.99 3.11
N ALA A 8 29.79 -30.22 2.16
CA ALA A 8 29.36 -29.19 1.22
C ALA A 8 28.51 -28.16 1.98
N ALA A 9 29.13 -27.03 2.35
CA ALA A 9 28.44 -25.88 2.91
C ALA A 9 27.61 -25.21 1.80
N ALA A 10 26.31 -25.47 1.76
CA ALA A 10 25.37 -24.73 0.93
C ALA A 10 25.32 -23.28 1.44
N LEU A 11 25.88 -22.36 0.64
CA LEU A 11 25.78 -20.92 0.86
C LEU A 11 24.31 -20.50 0.74
N LEU A 12 23.62 -20.40 1.88
CA LEU A 12 22.34 -19.70 1.98
C LEU A 12 22.61 -18.20 1.77
N VAL A 13 22.48 -17.74 0.52
CA VAL A 13 22.36 -16.31 0.26
C VAL A 13 21.00 -15.87 0.80
N PRO A 14 20.92 -14.96 1.78
CA PRO A 14 19.64 -14.45 2.26
C PRO A 14 18.98 -13.69 1.11
N ALA A 15 17.86 -14.21 0.61
CA ALA A 15 17.00 -13.49 -0.31
C ALA A 15 16.39 -12.31 0.47
N THR A 16 16.96 -11.11 0.30
CA THR A 16 16.29 -9.89 0.72
C THR A 16 15.10 -9.69 -0.21
N ALA A 17 13.94 -10.21 0.18
CA ALA A 17 12.68 -9.90 -0.47
C ALA A 17 12.39 -8.41 -0.24
N SER A 18 12.84 -7.56 -1.18
CA SER A 18 12.41 -6.17 -1.25
C SER A 18 10.94 -6.19 -1.62
N ALA A 19 10.05 -5.90 -0.68
CA ALA A 19 8.64 -5.75 -0.98
C ALA A 19 8.48 -4.58 -1.97
N GLU A 20 8.13 -4.89 -3.22
CA GLU A 20 7.84 -3.85 -4.22
C GLU A 20 6.63 -3.02 -3.77
N PRO A 21 6.60 -1.72 -4.08
CA PRO A 21 5.44 -0.90 -3.82
C PRO A 21 4.19 -1.45 -4.53
N ILE A 22 3.07 -1.43 -3.84
CA ILE A 22 1.77 -1.82 -4.37
C ILE A 22 1.05 -0.58 -4.87
N TYR A 23 0.57 -0.61 -6.10
CA TYR A 23 -0.19 0.49 -6.72
C TYR A 23 -1.66 0.10 -6.79
N LEU A 24 -2.53 0.99 -6.34
CA LEU A 24 -3.97 0.81 -6.33
C LEU A 24 -4.63 2.00 -7.02
N SER A 25 -5.70 1.74 -7.77
CA SER A 25 -6.62 2.78 -8.22
C SER A 25 -7.97 2.54 -7.56
N CYS A 26 -8.48 3.55 -6.86
CA CYS A 26 -9.65 3.48 -6.02
C CYS A 26 -10.73 4.45 -6.51
N THR A 27 -11.95 3.95 -6.64
CA THR A 27 -13.14 4.74 -7.02
C THR A 27 -14.04 4.92 -5.81
N LEU A 28 -14.37 6.16 -5.46
CA LEU A 28 -15.22 6.50 -4.33
C LEU A 28 -16.57 7.05 -4.82
N PRO A 29 -17.68 6.76 -4.12
CA PRO A 29 -19.01 7.29 -4.47
C PRO A 29 -19.18 8.74 -3.98
N THR A 30 -18.23 9.62 -4.27
CA THR A 30 -18.26 11.04 -3.87
C THR A 30 -18.02 11.94 -5.08
N LYS A 31 -18.63 13.13 -5.07
CA LYS A 31 -18.46 14.10 -6.16
C LYS A 31 -17.10 14.78 -6.14
N ASP A 32 -16.54 15.01 -4.96
CA ASP A 32 -15.32 15.81 -4.80
C ASP A 32 -14.04 15.02 -5.07
N GLN A 33 -14.05 13.72 -4.77
CA GLN A 33 -12.89 12.84 -4.93
C GLN A 33 -13.33 11.47 -5.48
N PRO A 34 -13.85 11.42 -6.72
CA PRO A 34 -14.39 10.19 -7.28
C PRO A 34 -13.31 9.14 -7.57
N LYS A 35 -12.05 9.55 -7.73
CA LYS A 35 -10.92 8.67 -8.07
C LYS A 35 -9.65 9.04 -7.32
N LEU A 36 -9.02 8.06 -6.70
CA LEU A 36 -7.76 8.17 -5.98
C LEU A 36 -6.79 7.09 -6.48
N ASP A 37 -5.54 7.47 -6.76
CA ASP A 37 -4.46 6.49 -6.93
C ASP A 37 -3.67 6.42 -5.63
N VAL A 38 -3.40 5.20 -5.16
CA VAL A 38 -2.70 4.97 -3.89
C VAL A 38 -1.46 4.13 -4.14
N THR A 39 -0.32 4.57 -3.63
CA THR A 39 0.90 3.75 -3.58
C THR A 39 1.16 3.34 -2.14
N ILE A 40 1.33 2.05 -1.90
CA ILE A 40 1.69 1.47 -0.61
C ILE A 40 3.13 0.96 -0.70
N ASP A 41 4.02 1.59 0.03
CA ASP A 41 5.42 1.17 0.14
C ASP A 41 5.73 0.75 1.58
N GLU A 42 5.67 -0.56 1.83
CA GLU A 42 5.94 -1.15 3.13
C GLU A 42 7.41 -1.05 3.53
N ALA A 43 8.33 -1.05 2.55
CA ALA A 43 9.76 -0.97 2.83
C ALA A 43 10.12 0.40 3.44
N THR A 44 9.45 1.46 2.98
CA THR A 44 9.65 2.82 3.51
C THR A 44 8.59 3.26 4.52
N THR A 45 7.61 2.40 4.81
CA THR A 45 6.42 2.67 5.65
C THR A 45 5.55 3.84 5.17
N ASN A 46 5.61 4.16 3.88
CA ASN A 46 4.91 5.28 3.28
C ASN A 46 3.67 4.84 2.52
N VAL A 47 2.63 5.68 2.57
CA VAL A 47 1.45 5.59 1.72
C VAL A 47 1.30 6.93 1.01
N SER A 48 1.29 6.92 -0.32
CA SER A 48 0.94 8.12 -1.11
C SER A 48 -0.48 7.99 -1.62
N VAL A 49 -1.23 9.08 -1.55
CA VAL A 49 -2.58 9.18 -2.12
C VAL A 49 -2.59 10.35 -3.08
N VAL A 50 -2.99 10.09 -4.32
CA VAL A 50 -3.12 11.09 -5.36
C VAL A 50 -4.60 11.21 -5.70
N ASN A 51 -5.15 12.41 -5.56
CA ASN A 51 -6.46 12.70 -6.12
C ASN A 51 -6.33 12.88 -7.63
N VAL A 52 -6.92 11.99 -8.42
CA VAL A 52 -6.75 11.99 -9.88
C VAL A 52 -7.46 13.19 -10.54
N VAL A 53 -8.45 13.78 -9.86
CA VAL A 53 -9.18 14.93 -10.38
C VAL A 53 -8.42 16.24 -10.12
N THR A 54 -7.86 16.41 -8.92
CA THR A 54 -7.18 17.65 -8.52
C THR A 54 -5.66 17.60 -8.65
N TYR A 55 -5.09 16.42 -8.87
CA TYR A 55 -3.64 16.13 -8.83
C TYR A 55 -2.97 16.47 -7.50
N GLU A 56 -3.75 16.63 -6.43
CA GLU A 56 -3.20 16.80 -5.09
C GLU A 56 -2.58 15.48 -4.62
N VAL A 57 -1.37 15.57 -4.07
CA VAL A 57 -0.63 14.43 -3.53
C VAL A 57 -0.50 14.58 -2.03
N GLN A 58 -0.88 13.54 -1.32
CA GLN A 58 -0.76 13.45 0.13
C GLN A 58 0.11 12.26 0.50
N LEU A 59 1.02 12.46 1.45
CA LEU A 59 1.95 11.46 1.94
C LEU A 59 1.67 11.16 3.40
N PHE A 60 1.54 9.89 3.72
CA PHE A 60 1.22 9.42 5.05
C PHE A 60 2.21 8.35 5.50
N ARG A 61 2.39 8.25 6.82
CA ARG A 61 2.94 7.05 7.44
C ARG A 61 1.83 6.02 7.60
N GLY A 62 2.07 4.81 7.11
CA GLY A 62 1.14 3.70 7.23
C GLY A 62 1.48 2.78 8.39
N ALA A 63 0.46 2.22 9.02
CA ALA A 63 0.54 1.01 9.81
C ALA A 63 0.08 -0.17 8.94
N PHE A 64 0.95 -1.15 8.77
CA PHE A 64 0.76 -2.27 7.85
C PHE A 64 0.50 -3.55 8.63
N THR A 65 -0.54 -4.26 8.22
CA THR A 65 -0.83 -5.62 8.66
C THR A 65 -1.07 -6.48 7.42
N ARG A 66 -1.19 -7.79 7.61
CA ARG A 66 -1.49 -8.71 6.53
C ARG A 66 -2.76 -8.32 5.75
N ASP A 67 -3.78 -7.86 6.46
CA ASP A 67 -5.13 -7.69 5.90
C ASP A 67 -5.50 -6.22 5.67
N LEU A 68 -4.84 -5.29 6.38
CA LEU A 68 -5.18 -3.87 6.40
C LEU A 68 -3.93 -2.98 6.30
N VAL A 69 -4.10 -1.84 5.63
CA VAL A 69 -3.21 -0.68 5.73
C VAL A 69 -4.00 0.47 6.36
N ILE A 70 -3.48 1.06 7.43
CA ILE A 70 -4.14 2.14 8.16
C ILE A 70 -3.23 3.37 8.15
N PHE A 71 -3.78 4.52 7.80
CA PHE A 71 -3.07 5.79 7.80
C PHE A 71 -4.05 6.93 8.07
N GLN A 72 -3.57 8.09 8.51
CA GLN A 72 -4.44 9.18 8.95
C GLN A 72 -3.75 10.54 8.87
N ASP A 73 -4.56 11.59 8.75
CA ASP A 73 -4.17 12.97 9.10
C ASP A 73 -4.80 13.35 10.47
N ALA A 74 -4.81 14.65 10.77
CA ALA A 74 -5.37 15.18 12.01
C ALA A 74 -6.89 14.93 12.18
N ASN A 75 -7.63 14.83 11.07
CA ASN A 75 -9.10 14.83 11.05
C ASN A 75 -9.71 13.59 10.39
N THR A 76 -8.92 12.81 9.66
CA THR A 76 -9.38 11.75 8.78
C THR A 76 -8.56 10.49 8.97
N LYS A 77 -9.25 9.37 9.18
CA LYS A 77 -8.67 8.03 9.19
C LYS A 77 -8.98 7.33 7.88
N TYR A 78 -7.95 6.75 7.28
CA TYR A 78 -8.02 5.97 6.07
C TYR A 78 -7.66 4.51 6.35
N VAL A 79 -8.40 3.59 5.74
CA VAL A 79 -8.13 2.16 5.82
C VAL A 79 -8.24 1.55 4.44
N ILE A 80 -7.24 0.77 4.05
CA ILE A 80 -7.28 -0.07 2.86
C ILE A 80 -7.36 -1.53 3.29
N SER A 81 -8.44 -2.20 2.88
CA SER A 81 -8.54 -3.65 3.02
C SER A 81 -7.85 -4.31 1.84
N ARG A 82 -6.74 -5.01 2.12
CA ARG A 82 -5.96 -5.73 1.11
C ARG A 82 -6.72 -6.91 0.53
N THR A 83 -7.50 -7.58 1.37
CA THR A 83 -8.27 -8.78 1.00
C THR A 83 -9.56 -8.45 0.26
N LYS A 84 -10.23 -7.36 0.63
CA LYS A 84 -11.49 -6.94 -0.01
C LYS A 84 -11.30 -5.90 -1.11
N GLN A 85 -10.08 -5.39 -1.26
CA GLN A 85 -9.73 -4.29 -2.16
C GLN A 85 -10.64 -3.07 -1.95
N LEU A 86 -10.82 -2.68 -0.69
CA LEU A 86 -11.68 -1.54 -0.31
C LEU A 86 -10.84 -0.40 0.25
N PHE A 87 -11.23 0.83 -0.08
CA PHE A 87 -10.75 2.05 0.56
C PHE A 87 -11.85 2.60 1.45
N ILE A 88 -11.53 2.87 2.71
CA ILE A 88 -12.47 3.44 3.68
C ILE A 88 -11.88 4.73 4.19
N ARG A 89 -12.64 5.82 4.09
CA ARG A 89 -12.33 7.12 4.67
C ARG A 89 -13.35 7.43 5.75
N SER A 90 -12.88 7.64 6.98
CA SER A 90 -13.68 8.02 8.13
C SER A 90 -13.24 9.38 8.63
N THR A 91 -14.17 10.32 8.72
CA THR A 91 -13.94 11.69 9.24
C THR A 91 -14.75 11.84 10.52
N PRO A 92 -14.19 11.52 11.71
CA PRO A 92 -14.94 11.45 12.96
C PRO A 92 -15.62 12.77 13.34
N LEU A 93 -15.01 13.90 12.98
CA LEU A 93 -15.57 15.23 13.28
C LEU A 93 -16.87 15.53 12.52
N LEU A 94 -17.15 14.80 11.44
CA LEU A 94 -18.32 14.99 10.58
C LEU A 94 -19.22 13.75 10.52
N ASP A 95 -18.95 12.73 11.36
CA ASP A 95 -19.57 11.40 11.31
C ASP A 95 -19.63 10.77 9.90
N GLY A 96 -18.71 11.19 9.03
CA GLY A 96 -18.69 10.81 7.62
C GLY A 96 -17.89 9.53 7.41
N VAL A 97 -18.51 8.49 6.87
CA VAL A 97 -17.80 7.30 6.37
C VAL A 97 -18.07 7.13 4.89
N VAL A 98 -16.99 7.05 4.11
CA VAL A 98 -17.03 6.81 2.67
C VAL A 98 -16.26 5.53 2.37
N THR A 99 -16.88 4.63 1.63
CA THR A 99 -16.25 3.39 1.17
C THR A 99 -16.16 3.40 -0.36
N GLY A 100 -14.96 3.19 -0.88
CA GLY A 100 -14.66 3.05 -2.29
C GLY A 100 -14.09 1.67 -2.63
N GLN A 101 -14.17 1.31 -3.91
CA GLN A 101 -13.60 0.08 -4.45
C GLN A 101 -12.23 0.36 -5.04
N CYS A 102 -11.24 -0.47 -4.74
CA CYS A 102 -9.91 -0.41 -5.34
C CYS A 102 -9.67 -1.58 -6.29
N ALA A 103 -8.75 -1.37 -7.22
CA ALA A 103 -8.17 -2.39 -8.07
C ALA A 103 -6.64 -2.28 -8.03
N LEU A 104 -5.96 -3.42 -8.11
CA LEU A 104 -4.50 -3.44 -8.27
C LEU A 104 -4.12 -2.92 -9.64
N HIS A 105 -3.14 -2.02 -9.66
CA HIS A 105 -2.53 -1.54 -10.88
C HIS A 105 -1.12 -2.12 -10.99
N PRO A 106 -0.70 -2.65 -12.15
CA PRO A 106 0.70 -2.99 -12.36
C PRO A 106 1.57 -1.73 -12.18
N PRO A 107 2.81 -1.87 -11.67
CA PRO A 107 3.73 -0.75 -11.51
C PRO A 107 3.87 -0.01 -12.84
N LEU A 108 3.83 1.32 -12.79
CA LEU A 108 4.05 2.15 -13.97
C LEU A 108 5.46 1.87 -14.50
N ALA A 109 5.54 1.37 -15.74
CA ALA A 109 6.81 1.25 -16.43
C ALA A 109 7.40 2.67 -16.56
N ARG A 110 8.53 2.91 -15.89
CA ARG A 110 9.27 4.16 -16.09
C ARG A 110 9.85 4.13 -17.50
N SER A 111 9.31 4.94 -18.41
CA SER A 111 10.00 5.25 -19.66
C SER A 111 11.16 6.19 -19.31
N PHE A 112 12.39 5.69 -19.42
CA PHE A 112 13.60 6.51 -19.39
C PHE A 112 13.93 6.99 -20.79
#